data_AF-A0A7S3LYG7-F1
#
_entry.id   AF-A0A7S3LYG7-F1
#
_cell.length_a   1.000
_cell.length_b   1.000
_cell.length_c   1.000
_cell.angle_alpha   90.00
_cell.angle_beta   90.00
_cell.angle_gamma   90.00
#
_symmetry.space_group_name_H-M   'P 1'
#
loop_
_entity.id
_entity.type
_entity.pdbx_description
1 polymer ?
#
loop_
_entity_poly.entity_id
_entity_poly.type
_entity_poly.pdbx_seq_one_letter_code
_entity_poly.pdbx_strand_id
1 'polypeptide(L)'
;FIEMKGSILLFLAAAVQLGLVNSGNIEHVIVLMLENRSLDHMLGFLKEKNPDVDGCLPNQAGCSNPIDPTNATSEQITVDNTAVYQQISPSHSISGTTKQIYGTADGTDANMSGFIGSYTHSTGSVEGGEGIMKCFSAEHVPVIANLSMEYGFFDGWFASVPGPTMVNRAYAGSATSHGMGTNDKLTIAKGLPQKTMFKQLVDMGHDVRVYFQTVPTVLMFKDMRRKDIRGNYHTLPKLYEDLAKGDMASFTWVEPNYFDTPNQAASDQHPDHDVSIGDQLIKDVYDAVRNSPLWEKTALIITYDEHG
;
A
#
# COMPACT_ATOMS: atom_id res chain seq x y z
N PHE A 1 21.89 -18.76 -9.34
CA PHE A 1 20.63 -18.21 -8.79
C PHE A 1 20.07 -17.02 -9.60
N ILE A 2 20.67 -16.64 -10.73
CA ILE A 2 20.18 -15.58 -11.62
C ILE A 2 19.97 -16.20 -13.00
N GLU A 3 18.87 -16.95 -13.20
CA GLU A 3 18.44 -17.35 -14.56
C GLU A 3 17.01 -17.93 -14.64
N MET A 4 16.14 -17.68 -13.66
CA MET A 4 14.78 -18.25 -13.64
C MET A 4 13.63 -17.24 -13.52
N LYS A 5 13.90 -15.92 -13.54
CA LYS A 5 12.84 -14.90 -13.42
C LYS A 5 12.27 -14.43 -14.77
N GLY A 6 12.98 -14.64 -15.88
CA GLY A 6 12.49 -14.28 -17.23
C GLY A 6 11.50 -15.30 -17.83
N SER A 7 11.56 -16.56 -17.40
CA SER A 7 10.77 -17.64 -18.01
C SER A 7 9.32 -17.63 -17.54
N ILE A 8 9.00 -17.22 -16.31
CA ILE A 8 7.64 -17.34 -15.76
C ILE A 8 6.66 -16.35 -16.42
N LEU A 9 7.05 -15.09 -16.66
CA LEU A 9 6.18 -14.12 -17.33
C LEU A 9 5.95 -14.47 -18.81
N LEU A 10 6.97 -14.95 -19.52
CA LEU A 10 6.81 -15.43 -20.90
C LEU A 10 5.92 -16.68 -20.96
N PHE A 11 6.03 -17.57 -19.97
CA PHE A 11 5.17 -18.74 -19.86
C PHE A 11 3.71 -18.39 -19.56
N LEU A 12 3.44 -17.40 -18.70
CA LEU A 12 2.08 -16.94 -18.42
C LEU A 12 1.42 -16.29 -19.65
N ALA A 13 2.15 -15.42 -20.35
CA ALA A 13 1.67 -14.83 -21.61
C ALA A 13 1.39 -15.90 -22.67
N ALA A 14 2.29 -16.88 -22.84
CA ALA A 14 2.11 -17.99 -23.78
C ALA A 14 0.98 -18.95 -23.35
N ALA A 15 0.81 -19.22 -22.06
CA ALA A 15 -0.22 -20.13 -21.55
C ALA A 15 -1.64 -19.55 -21.63
N VAL A 16 -1.78 -18.22 -21.48
CA VAL A 16 -3.03 -17.50 -21.77
C VAL A 16 -3.34 -17.57 -23.27
N GLN A 17 -2.33 -17.38 -24.12
CA GLN A 17 -2.49 -17.43 -25.58
C GLN A 17 -2.77 -18.84 -26.12
N LEU A 18 -2.36 -19.88 -25.37
CA LEU A 18 -2.60 -21.29 -25.66
C LEU A 18 -3.87 -21.86 -24.98
N GLY A 19 -4.62 -21.04 -24.23
CA GLY A 19 -5.85 -21.48 -23.54
C GLY A 19 -5.63 -22.55 -22.46
N LEU A 20 -4.39 -22.73 -22.00
CA LEU A 20 -4.00 -23.69 -20.94
C LEU A 20 -4.26 -23.12 -19.54
N VAL A 21 -4.45 -21.80 -19.45
CA VAL A 21 -5.02 -21.11 -18.30
C VAL A 21 -6.27 -20.41 -18.81
N ASN A 22 -7.43 -20.77 -18.26
CA ASN A 22 -8.61 -19.95 -18.43
C ASN A 22 -8.27 -18.63 -17.72
N SER A 23 -8.03 -17.54 -18.46
CA SER A 23 -8.13 -16.23 -17.84
C SER A 23 -9.53 -16.22 -17.24
N GLY A 24 -9.66 -16.25 -15.91
CA GLY A 24 -10.96 -16.17 -15.29
C GLY A 24 -11.74 -15.01 -15.93
N ASN A 25 -13.07 -15.12 -16.00
CA ASN A 25 -13.93 -14.08 -16.59
C ASN A 25 -13.97 -12.82 -15.72
N ILE A 26 -12.81 -12.24 -15.39
CA ILE A 26 -12.68 -11.00 -14.65
C ILE A 26 -13.09 -9.88 -15.61
N GLU A 27 -14.24 -9.29 -15.33
CA GLU A 27 -14.80 -8.16 -16.06
C GLU A 27 -14.55 -6.84 -15.30
N HIS A 28 -14.31 -6.92 -13.99
CA HIS A 28 -14.12 -5.77 -13.11
C HIS A 28 -12.85 -5.92 -12.26
N VAL A 29 -11.98 -4.91 -12.30
CA VAL A 29 -10.83 -4.78 -11.39
C VAL A 29 -11.11 -3.61 -10.46
N ILE A 30 -11.08 -3.86 -9.15
CA ILE A 30 -11.25 -2.84 -8.11
C ILE A 30 -9.95 -2.77 -7.32
N VAL A 31 -9.34 -1.59 -7.26
CA VAL A 31 -8.11 -1.34 -6.49
C VAL A 31 -8.42 -0.43 -5.32
N LEU A 32 -8.24 -0.93 -4.10
CA LEU A 32 -8.22 -0.14 -2.86
C LEU A 32 -6.76 0.09 -2.46
N MET A 33 -6.33 1.35 -2.46
CA MET A 33 -4.97 1.74 -2.03
C MET A 33 -5.04 2.51 -0.71
N LEU A 34 -4.37 1.97 0.29
CA LEU A 34 -4.21 2.52 1.65
C LEU A 34 -2.84 3.20 1.80
N GLU A 35 -2.56 3.76 2.97
CA GLU A 35 -1.37 4.55 3.29
C GLU A 35 -0.42 3.85 4.26
N ASN A 36 0.87 3.98 3.97
CA ASN A 36 1.96 3.98 4.95
C ASN A 36 1.97 2.83 5.96
N ARG A 37 2.04 1.59 5.48
CA ARG A 37 2.22 0.39 6.32
C ARG A 37 3.16 -0.62 5.68
N SER A 38 4.16 -1.08 6.44
CA SER A 38 5.05 -2.16 6.00
C SER A 38 4.42 -3.55 6.16
N LEU A 39 4.94 -4.53 5.40
CA LEU A 39 4.54 -5.93 5.52
C LEU A 39 4.72 -6.44 6.95
N ASP A 40 5.91 -6.27 7.52
CA ASP A 40 6.23 -6.76 8.87
C ASP A 40 5.29 -6.15 9.91
N HIS A 41 5.02 -4.86 9.79
CA HIS A 41 4.15 -4.14 10.72
C HIS A 41 2.71 -4.65 10.72
N MET A 42 2.14 -5.00 9.57
CA MET A 42 0.73 -5.41 9.48
C MET A 42 0.54 -6.93 9.50
N LEU A 43 1.38 -7.66 8.78
CA LEU A 43 1.16 -9.07 8.43
C LEU A 43 2.38 -9.96 8.72
N GLY A 44 3.51 -9.41 9.18
CA GLY A 44 4.72 -10.19 9.44
C GLY A 44 4.50 -11.34 10.43
N PHE A 45 3.70 -11.10 11.47
CA PHE A 45 3.36 -12.11 12.48
C PHE A 45 2.40 -13.20 11.97
N LEU A 46 1.82 -13.07 10.77
CA LEU A 46 1.13 -14.21 10.14
C LEU A 46 2.07 -15.40 9.93
N LYS A 47 3.40 -15.18 9.93
CA LYS A 47 4.41 -16.24 9.88
C LYS A 47 4.25 -17.31 10.97
N GLU A 48 3.69 -16.94 12.14
CA GLU A 48 3.39 -17.90 13.21
C GLU A 48 2.34 -18.94 12.80
N LYS A 49 1.42 -18.56 11.90
CA LYS A 49 0.34 -19.41 11.37
C LYS A 49 0.70 -20.03 10.01
N ASN A 50 1.47 -19.30 9.20
CA ASN A 50 1.90 -19.71 7.88
C ASN A 50 3.41 -19.44 7.69
N PRO A 51 4.28 -20.45 7.85
CA PRO A 51 5.73 -20.29 7.78
C PRO A 51 6.27 -19.74 6.44
N ASP A 52 5.49 -19.82 5.36
CA ASP A 52 5.88 -19.33 4.04
C ASP A 52 5.85 -17.79 3.94
N VAL A 53 5.15 -17.10 4.86
CA VAL A 53 5.10 -15.63 4.90
C VAL A 53 6.50 -15.07 5.15
N ASP A 54 6.94 -14.14 4.30
CA ASP A 54 8.19 -13.39 4.46
C ASP A 54 8.12 -12.29 5.54
N GLY A 55 7.75 -12.69 6.76
CA GLY A 55 7.70 -11.83 7.94
C GLY A 55 8.87 -12.00 8.90
N CYS A 56 8.97 -11.06 9.84
CA CYS A 56 9.95 -11.03 10.93
C CYS A 56 9.36 -11.44 12.29
N LEU A 57 9.99 -12.39 12.99
CA LEU A 57 9.61 -12.83 14.35
C LEU A 57 10.72 -12.54 15.38
N PRO A 58 10.41 -12.41 16.69
CA PRO A 58 11.37 -11.91 17.68
C PRO A 58 12.70 -12.70 17.78
N ASN A 59 12.66 -14.01 17.56
CA ASN A 59 13.82 -14.89 17.73
C ASN A 59 14.55 -15.19 16.41
N GLN A 60 14.32 -14.40 15.36
CA GLN A 60 14.93 -14.58 14.05
C GLN A 60 16.06 -13.58 13.81
N ALA A 61 17.14 -14.06 13.19
CA ALA A 61 18.26 -13.19 12.82
C ALA A 61 17.78 -12.13 11.82
N GLY A 62 18.12 -10.86 12.08
CA GLY A 62 17.68 -9.73 11.26
C GLY A 62 16.36 -9.09 11.72
N CYS A 63 15.67 -9.66 12.72
CA CYS A 63 14.42 -9.12 13.26
C CYS A 63 14.62 -8.24 14.50
N SER A 64 15.70 -7.47 14.49
CA SER A 64 16.02 -6.50 15.53
C SER A 64 16.69 -5.26 14.93
N ASN A 65 16.66 -4.16 15.67
CA ASN A 65 17.29 -2.91 15.28
C ASN A 65 18.07 -2.31 16.46
N PRO A 66 19.31 -1.83 16.27
CA PRO A 66 20.03 -1.12 17.32
C PRO A 66 19.36 0.22 17.63
N ILE A 67 19.39 0.64 18.90
CA ILE A 67 19.02 2.01 19.29
C ILE A 67 19.91 3.04 18.56
N ASP A 68 21.22 2.79 18.50
CA ASP A 68 22.19 3.59 17.75
C ASP A 68 22.90 2.74 16.69
N PRO A 69 22.60 2.92 15.39
CA PRO A 69 23.22 2.15 14.31
C PRO A 69 24.73 2.41 14.14
N THR A 70 25.26 3.49 14.74
CA THR A 70 26.70 3.80 14.68
C THR A 70 27.51 3.12 15.78
N ASN A 71 26.83 2.52 16.76
CA ASN A 71 27.44 1.86 17.90
C ASN A 71 27.27 0.34 17.81
N ALA A 72 28.36 -0.38 17.55
CA ALA A 72 28.37 -1.83 17.43
C ALA A 72 27.95 -2.59 18.70
N THR A 73 27.98 -1.94 19.87
CA THR A 73 27.49 -2.50 21.14
C THR A 73 26.17 -1.89 21.59
N SER A 74 25.46 -1.19 20.70
CA SER A 74 24.12 -0.66 21.01
C SER A 74 23.20 -1.80 21.41
N GLU A 75 22.34 -1.51 22.39
CA GLU A 75 21.19 -2.36 22.69
C GLU A 75 20.36 -2.58 21.43
N GLN A 76 19.87 -3.81 21.28
CA GLN A 76 19.05 -4.27 20.17
C GLN A 76 17.61 -4.38 20.64
N ILE A 77 16.71 -3.77 19.88
CA ILE A 77 15.28 -3.88 20.09
C ILE A 77 14.73 -4.80 19.02
N THR A 78 14.11 -5.87 19.48
CA THR A 78 13.51 -6.89 18.64
C THR A 78 12.07 -6.51 18.32
N VAL A 79 11.57 -6.92 17.15
CA VAL A 79 10.14 -6.76 16.81
C VAL A 79 9.25 -7.51 17.80
N ASP A 80 8.06 -6.99 18.07
CA ASP A 80 7.02 -7.70 18.81
C ASP A 80 5.64 -7.49 18.18
N ASN A 81 4.62 -8.17 18.69
CA ASN A 81 3.24 -8.07 18.19
C ASN A 81 2.34 -7.18 19.06
N THR A 82 2.92 -6.18 19.73
CA THR A 82 2.22 -5.33 20.71
C THR A 82 1.77 -3.97 20.14
N ALA A 83 1.76 -3.80 18.81
CA ALA A 83 1.25 -2.58 18.21
C ALA A 83 -0.20 -2.34 18.63
N VAL A 84 -0.51 -1.07 18.89
CA VAL A 84 -1.87 -0.58 19.17
C VAL A 84 -2.40 0.20 17.97
N TYR A 85 -3.71 0.39 17.86
CA TYR A 85 -4.33 0.88 16.62
C TYR A 85 -3.84 2.25 16.12
N GLN A 86 -3.43 3.14 17.02
CA GLN A 86 -2.77 4.40 16.66
C GLN A 86 -1.28 4.29 16.97
N GLN A 87 -0.45 4.45 15.94
CA GLN A 87 1.01 4.36 16.03
C GLN A 87 1.66 5.66 15.58
N ILE A 88 2.86 5.89 16.06
CA ILE A 88 3.75 6.95 15.58
C ILE A 88 4.11 6.75 14.10
N SER A 89 4.45 7.84 13.43
CA SER A 89 4.79 7.84 12.00
C SER A 89 6.31 7.94 11.79
N PRO A 90 6.98 6.97 11.16
CA PRO A 90 8.38 7.10 10.78
C PRO A 90 8.56 8.10 9.63
N SER A 91 9.82 8.36 9.28
CA SER A 91 10.11 9.20 8.12
C SER A 91 9.86 8.45 6.82
N HIS A 92 9.00 9.03 5.97
CA HIS A 92 8.65 8.52 4.65
C HIS A 92 9.46 9.14 3.50
N SER A 93 10.40 10.03 3.82
CA SER A 93 11.20 10.71 2.80
C SER A 93 12.29 9.79 2.27
N ILE A 94 12.77 10.04 1.04
CA ILE A 94 13.92 9.32 0.48
C ILE A 94 15.15 9.38 1.40
N SER A 95 15.38 10.51 2.08
CA SER A 95 16.50 10.63 3.02
C SER A 95 16.26 9.88 4.32
N GLY A 96 15.01 9.80 4.80
CA GLY A 96 14.62 9.03 5.97
C GLY A 96 14.76 7.53 5.74
N THR A 97 14.24 7.04 4.62
CA THR A 97 14.34 5.63 4.20
C THR A 97 15.78 5.20 3.93
N THR A 98 16.60 6.09 3.36
CA THR A 98 18.04 5.84 3.21
C THR A 98 18.68 5.56 4.58
N LYS A 99 18.41 6.38 5.59
CA LYS A 99 18.93 6.14 6.95
C LYS A 99 18.42 4.82 7.53
N GLN A 100 17.15 4.48 7.30
CA GLN A 100 16.57 3.22 7.79
C GLN A 100 17.26 2.00 7.19
N ILE A 101 17.45 1.99 5.87
CA ILE A 101 18.03 0.86 5.11
C ILE A 101 19.53 0.72 5.37
N TYR A 102 20.26 1.84 5.43
CA TYR A 102 21.73 1.86 5.49
C TYR A 102 22.30 2.17 6.88
N GLY A 103 21.45 2.31 7.90
CA GLY A 103 21.82 2.71 9.26
C GLY A 103 22.12 4.21 9.41
N THR A 104 22.73 4.84 8.41
CA THR A 104 23.09 6.27 8.42
C THR A 104 22.88 6.91 7.05
N ALA A 105 22.97 8.24 6.97
CA ALA A 105 22.78 8.97 5.70
C ALA A 105 23.86 8.65 4.65
N ASP A 106 25.08 8.36 5.10
CA ASP A 106 26.24 8.05 4.25
C ASP A 106 26.60 6.55 4.29
N GLY A 107 25.73 5.71 4.84
CA GLY A 107 25.94 4.28 4.94
C GLY A 107 25.96 3.61 3.57
N THR A 108 26.83 2.63 3.39
CA THR A 108 26.98 1.89 2.12
C THR A 108 26.39 0.48 2.17
N ASP A 109 26.19 -0.06 3.38
CA ASP A 109 25.71 -1.40 3.59
C ASP A 109 24.21 -1.37 3.90
N ALA A 110 23.39 -1.97 3.03
CA ALA A 110 21.93 -2.09 3.22
C ALA A 110 21.59 -3.15 4.27
N ASN A 111 21.97 -2.88 5.52
CA ASN A 111 21.87 -3.80 6.65
C ASN A 111 20.58 -3.64 7.48
N MET A 112 19.68 -2.74 7.05
CA MET A 112 18.38 -2.48 7.67
C MET A 112 18.45 -2.04 9.14
N SER A 113 19.58 -1.48 9.58
CA SER A 113 19.88 -1.22 10.99
C SER A 113 19.41 0.14 11.52
N GLY A 114 18.78 0.98 10.69
CA GLY A 114 18.57 2.39 11.03
C GLY A 114 17.13 2.80 11.35
N PHE A 115 16.20 1.87 11.54
CA PHE A 115 14.78 2.20 11.77
C PHE A 115 14.59 3.05 13.03
N ILE A 116 15.14 2.60 14.17
CA ILE A 116 15.09 3.32 15.45
C ILE A 116 15.90 4.61 15.35
N GLY A 117 17.14 4.51 14.90
CA GLY A 117 18.04 5.66 14.76
C GLY A 117 17.48 6.77 13.86
N SER A 118 16.80 6.43 12.76
CA SER A 118 16.17 7.42 11.87
C SER A 118 15.04 8.18 12.55
N TYR A 119 14.20 7.48 13.32
CA TYR A 119 13.13 8.09 14.10
C TYR A 119 13.68 8.97 15.23
N THR A 120 14.59 8.44 16.05
CA THR A 120 15.21 9.16 17.16
C THR A 120 15.98 10.39 16.67
N HIS A 121 16.68 10.30 15.54
CA HIS A 121 17.37 11.44 14.97
C HIS A 121 16.41 12.56 14.51
N SER A 122 15.25 12.21 13.97
CA SER A 122 14.29 13.20 13.46
C SER A 122 13.41 13.83 14.55
N THR A 123 13.14 13.10 15.63
CA THR A 123 12.20 13.52 16.69
C THR A 123 12.86 13.83 18.04
N GLY A 124 14.05 13.29 18.29
CA GLY A 124 14.70 13.29 19.60
C GLY A 124 14.18 12.23 20.58
N SER A 125 13.24 11.37 20.19
CA SER A 125 12.63 10.37 21.07
C SER A 125 13.21 8.97 20.84
N VAL A 126 13.87 8.41 21.87
CA VAL A 126 14.33 7.01 21.88
C VAL A 126 13.14 6.08 22.05
N GLU A 127 12.27 6.32 23.04
CA GLU A 127 11.04 5.54 23.27
C GLU A 127 10.16 5.47 22.02
N GLY A 128 10.03 6.58 21.29
CA GLY A 128 9.34 6.58 20.01
C GLY A 128 10.08 5.73 18.97
N GLY A 129 11.41 5.81 18.89
CA GLY A 129 12.18 4.95 18.00
C GLY A 129 11.95 3.46 18.29
N GLU A 130 11.96 3.04 19.56
CA GLU A 130 11.64 1.67 19.97
C GLU A 130 10.22 1.27 19.54
N GLY A 131 9.26 2.21 19.61
CA GLY A 131 7.89 2.03 19.16
C GLY A 131 7.75 1.66 17.68
N ILE A 132 8.69 2.08 16.81
CA ILE A 132 8.70 1.71 15.38
C ILE A 132 8.86 0.20 15.17
N MET A 133 9.43 -0.52 16.15
CA MET A 133 9.63 -1.98 16.06
C MET A 133 8.37 -2.79 16.40
N LYS A 134 7.28 -2.14 16.82
CA LYS A 134 6.03 -2.83 17.17
C LYS A 134 5.23 -3.17 15.92
N CYS A 135 4.80 -4.42 15.82
CA CYS A 135 3.97 -4.94 14.75
C CYS A 135 2.60 -5.37 15.29
N PHE A 136 1.60 -5.50 14.41
CA PHE A 136 0.30 -6.04 14.76
C PHE A 136 0.35 -7.57 14.81
N SER A 137 -0.39 -8.14 15.77
CA SER A 137 -0.79 -9.54 15.68
C SER A 137 -1.93 -9.68 14.67
N ALA A 138 -2.09 -10.87 14.09
CA ALA A 138 -3.15 -11.16 13.13
C ALA A 138 -4.57 -10.92 13.70
N GLU A 139 -4.73 -11.04 15.02
CA GLU A 139 -5.99 -10.82 15.73
C GLU A 139 -6.36 -9.33 15.84
N HIS A 140 -5.38 -8.42 15.75
CA HIS A 140 -5.60 -6.98 15.81
C HIS A 140 -5.88 -6.35 14.44
N VAL A 141 -5.52 -7.02 13.34
CA VAL A 141 -5.87 -6.59 11.97
C VAL A 141 -6.61 -7.72 11.23
N PRO A 142 -7.73 -8.21 11.81
CA PRO A 142 -8.31 -9.49 11.44
C PRO A 142 -8.84 -9.53 10.01
N VAL A 143 -9.28 -8.39 9.43
CA VAL A 143 -9.86 -8.41 8.09
C VAL A 143 -8.76 -8.66 7.06
N ILE A 144 -7.73 -7.81 7.01
CA ILE A 144 -6.63 -7.99 6.06
C ILE A 144 -5.85 -9.29 6.31
N ALA A 145 -5.69 -9.68 7.57
CA ALA A 145 -5.04 -10.94 7.93
C ALA A 145 -5.79 -12.17 7.39
N ASN A 146 -7.11 -12.24 7.59
CA ASN A 146 -7.91 -13.36 7.09
C ASN A 146 -7.98 -13.36 5.55
N LEU A 147 -8.14 -12.19 4.91
CA LEU A 147 -8.12 -12.11 3.45
C LEU A 147 -6.79 -12.61 2.86
N SER A 148 -5.66 -12.31 3.52
CA SER A 148 -4.34 -12.77 3.08
C SER A 148 -4.14 -14.29 3.20
N MET A 149 -4.88 -14.95 4.10
CA MET A 149 -4.84 -16.41 4.27
C MET A 149 -5.81 -17.17 3.36
N GLU A 150 -6.89 -16.52 2.91
CA GLU A 150 -7.94 -17.14 2.09
C GLU A 150 -7.80 -16.85 0.59
N TYR A 151 -7.03 -15.82 0.21
CA TYR A 151 -6.86 -15.37 -1.18
C TYR A 151 -5.38 -15.24 -1.58
N GLY A 152 -5.13 -14.73 -2.79
CA GLY A 152 -3.77 -14.47 -3.26
C GLY A 152 -3.09 -13.38 -2.42
N PHE A 153 -1.95 -13.72 -1.84
CA PHE A 153 -1.13 -12.85 -1.00
C PHE A 153 0.28 -12.73 -1.58
N PHE A 154 0.80 -11.50 -1.65
CA PHE A 154 2.11 -11.19 -2.19
C PHE A 154 2.95 -10.50 -1.10
N ASP A 155 3.84 -11.25 -0.46
CA ASP A 155 4.79 -10.77 0.55
C ASP A 155 6.10 -10.25 -0.06
N GLY A 156 6.36 -10.53 -1.34
CA GLY A 156 7.42 -9.90 -2.13
C GLY A 156 7.02 -8.61 -2.86
N TRP A 157 6.06 -7.83 -2.32
CA TRP A 157 5.52 -6.61 -2.95
C TRP A 157 6.15 -5.34 -2.38
N PHE A 158 6.82 -4.56 -3.22
CA PHE A 158 7.55 -3.35 -2.82
C PHE A 158 6.95 -2.09 -3.43
N ALA A 159 6.98 -1.00 -2.67
CA ALA A 159 6.78 0.34 -3.22
C ALA A 159 7.78 0.60 -4.36
N SER A 160 7.38 1.39 -5.35
CA SER A 160 8.20 1.62 -6.56
C SER A 160 9.50 2.36 -6.26
N VAL A 161 9.49 3.22 -5.25
CA VAL A 161 10.67 3.86 -4.67
C VAL A 161 10.57 3.91 -3.15
N PRO A 162 11.71 3.91 -2.41
CA PRO A 162 11.73 4.09 -0.97
C PRO A 162 11.51 5.58 -0.64
N GLY A 163 10.30 6.08 -0.83
CA GLY A 163 9.98 7.50 -0.70
C GLY A 163 8.47 7.73 -0.66
N PRO A 164 8.03 8.99 -0.63
CA PRO A 164 6.76 9.33 -0.01
C PRO A 164 5.53 9.00 -0.87
N THR A 165 4.38 8.94 -0.20
CA THR A 165 3.01 8.71 -0.69
C THR A 165 2.76 9.14 -2.15
N MET A 166 2.89 10.43 -2.47
CA MET A 166 2.48 10.95 -3.78
C MET A 166 3.44 10.53 -4.89
N VAL A 167 4.69 10.24 -4.56
CA VAL A 167 5.67 9.70 -5.51
C VAL A 167 5.27 8.28 -5.90
N ASN A 168 4.97 7.44 -4.91
CA ASN A 168 4.55 6.05 -5.18
C ASN A 168 3.16 5.95 -5.81
N ARG A 169 2.21 6.82 -5.45
CA ARG A 169 0.92 6.92 -6.17
C ARG A 169 1.10 7.39 -7.60
N ALA A 170 2.09 8.24 -7.88
CA ALA A 170 2.42 8.61 -9.25
C ALA A 170 2.90 7.37 -10.05
N TYR A 171 3.74 6.52 -9.45
CA TYR A 171 4.12 5.23 -10.03
C TYR A 171 2.93 4.29 -10.20
N ALA A 172 2.06 4.13 -9.20
CA ALA A 172 0.89 3.27 -9.30
C ALA A 172 -0.05 3.68 -10.45
N GLY A 173 -0.25 5.00 -10.64
CA GLY A 173 -1.12 5.52 -11.69
C GLY A 173 -0.50 5.62 -13.08
N SER A 174 0.85 5.60 -13.21
CA SER A 174 1.51 5.93 -14.49
C SER A 174 2.86 5.27 -14.76
N ALA A 175 3.30 4.34 -13.90
CA ALA A 175 4.61 3.68 -13.93
C ALA A 175 5.83 4.63 -13.88
N THR A 176 5.63 5.90 -13.53
CA THR A 176 6.70 6.89 -13.30
C THR A 176 6.21 8.01 -12.38
N SER A 177 7.11 8.59 -11.59
CA SER A 177 6.82 9.81 -10.83
C SER A 177 7.07 11.11 -11.62
N HIS A 178 7.49 11.01 -12.88
CA HIS A 178 7.93 12.16 -13.69
C HIS A 178 9.05 12.96 -13.01
N GLY A 179 9.96 12.26 -12.33
CA GLY A 179 11.09 12.86 -11.63
C GLY A 179 10.73 13.48 -10.28
N MET A 180 9.47 13.39 -9.84
CA MET A 180 9.07 13.81 -8.50
C MET A 180 9.71 12.86 -7.46
N GLY A 181 10.44 13.44 -6.50
CA GLY A 181 11.07 12.71 -5.39
C GLY A 181 10.54 13.09 -4.01
N THR A 182 9.60 14.04 -3.94
CA THR A 182 8.96 14.52 -2.71
C THR A 182 7.47 14.76 -2.97
N ASN A 183 6.67 14.91 -1.92
CA ASN A 183 5.26 15.33 -2.03
C ASN A 183 5.15 16.84 -2.39
N ASP A 184 5.76 17.26 -3.51
CA ASP A 184 5.83 18.66 -3.95
C ASP A 184 4.46 19.18 -4.37
N LYS A 185 3.84 19.96 -3.47
CA LYS A 185 2.47 20.48 -3.64
C LYS A 185 2.30 21.32 -4.90
N LEU A 186 3.33 22.08 -5.30
CA LEU A 186 3.24 22.94 -6.50
C LEU A 186 3.25 22.14 -7.79
N THR A 187 4.10 21.12 -7.89
CA THR A 187 4.14 20.18 -9.03
C THR A 187 2.84 19.40 -9.13
N ILE A 188 2.35 18.86 -8.00
CA ILE A 188 1.05 18.18 -7.93
C ILE A 188 -0.07 19.12 -8.36
N ALA A 189 -0.10 20.36 -7.87
CA ALA A 189 -1.12 21.35 -8.26
C ALA A 189 -1.07 21.71 -9.75
N LYS A 190 0.12 21.83 -10.36
CA LYS A 190 0.29 22.03 -11.82
C LYS A 190 -0.19 20.83 -12.65
N GLY A 191 -0.19 19.65 -12.04
CA GLY A 191 -0.57 18.39 -12.65
C GLY A 191 0.61 17.70 -13.33
N LEU A 192 0.79 16.42 -13.00
CA LEU A 192 1.76 15.54 -13.62
C LEU A 192 1.37 15.27 -15.10
N PRO A 193 2.30 15.43 -16.07
CA PRO A 193 1.96 15.45 -17.50
C PRO A 193 1.98 14.07 -18.18
N GLN A 194 2.48 13.03 -17.52
CA GLN A 194 2.55 11.69 -18.09
C GLN A 194 1.16 11.08 -18.27
N LYS A 195 1.03 10.24 -19.30
CA LYS A 195 -0.18 9.49 -19.59
C LYS A 195 -0.39 8.41 -18.53
N THR A 196 -1.51 8.45 -17.83
CA THR A 196 -1.83 7.47 -16.78
C THR A 196 -2.35 6.15 -17.36
N MET A 197 -2.32 5.09 -16.56
CA MET A 197 -3.04 3.84 -16.85
C MET A 197 -4.54 4.11 -17.07
N PHE A 198 -5.16 4.93 -16.24
CA PHE A 198 -6.57 5.33 -16.39
C PHE A 198 -6.86 5.90 -17.78
N LYS A 199 -6.00 6.81 -18.27
CA LYS A 199 -6.16 7.41 -19.59
C LYS A 199 -5.95 6.40 -20.71
N GLN A 200 -5.02 5.48 -20.55
CA GLN A 200 -4.80 4.40 -21.51
C GLN A 200 -6.02 3.48 -21.61
N LEU A 201 -6.63 3.11 -20.48
CA LEU A 201 -7.86 2.32 -20.44
C LEU A 201 -9.02 3.02 -21.15
N VAL A 202 -9.24 4.31 -20.88
CA VAL A 202 -10.26 5.11 -21.56
C VAL A 202 -10.02 5.16 -23.08
N ASP A 203 -8.76 5.35 -23.52
CA ASP A 203 -8.41 5.34 -24.95
C ASP A 203 -8.64 3.98 -25.63
N MET A 204 -8.58 2.90 -24.86
CA MET A 204 -8.88 1.54 -25.31
C MET A 204 -10.39 1.23 -25.30
N GLY A 205 -11.23 2.18 -24.87
CA GLY A 205 -12.69 2.01 -24.80
C GLY A 205 -13.19 1.32 -23.51
N HIS A 206 -12.36 1.22 -22.48
CA HIS A 206 -12.74 0.71 -21.17
C HIS A 206 -13.34 1.80 -20.28
N ASP A 207 -14.36 1.44 -19.48
CA ASP A 207 -14.89 2.32 -18.44
C ASP A 207 -13.96 2.32 -17.23
N VAL A 208 -13.76 3.51 -16.65
CA VAL A 208 -12.87 3.76 -15.51
C VAL A 208 -13.61 4.65 -14.52
N ARG A 209 -13.83 4.19 -13.29
CA ARG A 209 -14.44 4.99 -12.21
C ARG A 209 -13.52 5.14 -11.01
N VAL A 210 -13.65 6.26 -10.32
CA VAL A 210 -12.91 6.60 -9.10
C VAL A 210 -13.93 6.86 -8.00
N TYR A 211 -13.86 6.07 -6.93
CA TYR A 211 -14.68 6.26 -5.73
C TYR A 211 -13.79 6.76 -4.60
N PHE A 212 -14.20 7.80 -3.88
CA PHE A 212 -13.37 8.41 -2.86
C PHE A 212 -14.20 8.87 -1.65
N GLN A 213 -13.60 8.92 -0.46
CA GLN A 213 -14.25 9.49 0.73
C GLN A 213 -14.01 10.99 0.87
N THR A 214 -12.79 11.48 0.59
CA THR A 214 -12.45 12.92 0.72
C THR A 214 -12.00 13.57 -0.57
N VAL A 215 -10.80 13.22 -1.05
CA VAL A 215 -10.21 13.81 -2.25
C VAL A 215 -9.64 12.72 -3.15
N PRO A 216 -10.00 12.68 -4.44
CA PRO A 216 -9.38 11.74 -5.37
C PRO A 216 -7.97 12.21 -5.72
N THR A 217 -6.96 11.60 -5.13
CA THR A 217 -5.53 11.91 -5.32
C THR A 217 -5.05 11.64 -6.75
N VAL A 218 -5.76 10.80 -7.52
CA VAL A 218 -5.53 10.68 -8.98
C VAL A 218 -5.68 12.02 -9.73
N LEU A 219 -6.33 13.04 -9.14
CA LEU A 219 -6.32 14.40 -9.67
C LEU A 219 -4.92 15.04 -9.68
N MET A 220 -3.88 14.41 -9.13
CA MET A 220 -2.49 14.84 -9.33
C MET A 220 -2.06 14.82 -10.80
N PHE A 221 -2.72 14.04 -11.67
CA PHE A 221 -2.38 13.96 -13.09
C PHE A 221 -3.22 14.91 -13.95
N LYS A 222 -2.63 15.50 -15.00
CA LYS A 222 -3.36 16.37 -15.93
C LYS A 222 -4.48 15.63 -16.67
N ASP A 223 -4.23 14.41 -17.11
CA ASP A 223 -5.21 13.64 -17.88
C ASP A 223 -6.44 13.24 -17.05
N MET A 224 -6.29 13.12 -15.73
CA MET A 224 -7.40 12.86 -14.81
C MET A 224 -8.26 14.11 -14.54
N ARG A 225 -7.82 15.31 -14.96
CA ARG A 225 -8.60 16.55 -14.80
C ARG A 225 -9.46 16.89 -16.02
N ARG A 226 -9.43 16.07 -17.06
CA ARG A 226 -10.09 16.33 -18.34
C ARG A 226 -11.59 16.11 -18.26
N LYS A 227 -12.34 16.81 -19.11
CA LYS A 227 -13.82 16.76 -19.12
C LYS A 227 -14.39 15.36 -19.38
N ASP A 228 -13.72 14.56 -20.20
CA ASP A 228 -14.15 13.20 -20.57
C ASP A 228 -14.02 12.17 -19.44
N ILE A 229 -13.22 12.45 -18.39
CA ILE A 229 -13.07 11.57 -17.22
C ILE A 229 -13.76 12.15 -15.97
N ARG A 230 -14.03 13.47 -15.94
CA ARG A 230 -14.67 14.16 -14.80
C ARG A 230 -16.02 13.59 -14.36
N GLY A 231 -16.76 12.93 -15.26
CA GLY A 231 -18.03 12.28 -14.92
C GLY A 231 -17.89 11.01 -14.08
N ASN A 232 -16.67 10.49 -13.94
CA ASN A 232 -16.42 9.17 -13.38
C ASN A 232 -15.91 9.20 -11.93
N TYR A 233 -16.08 10.35 -11.25
CA TYR A 233 -15.72 10.55 -9.86
C TYR A 233 -16.96 10.49 -8.99
N HIS A 234 -16.98 9.56 -8.03
CA HIS A 234 -18.12 9.32 -7.16
C HIS A 234 -17.67 9.24 -5.70
N THR A 235 -18.58 9.53 -4.78
CA THR A 235 -18.31 9.32 -3.35
C THR A 235 -18.34 7.83 -3.02
N LEU A 236 -17.64 7.41 -1.97
CA LEU A 236 -17.58 6.00 -1.58
C LEU A 236 -18.97 5.34 -1.38
N PRO A 237 -20.01 5.99 -0.80
CA PRO A 237 -21.34 5.37 -0.70
C PRO A 237 -21.92 4.92 -2.05
N LYS A 238 -21.57 5.62 -3.15
CA LYS A 238 -22.01 5.27 -4.49
C LYS A 238 -21.41 3.94 -4.97
N LEU A 239 -20.20 3.58 -4.51
CA LEU A 239 -19.57 2.29 -4.80
C LEU A 239 -20.48 1.14 -4.37
N TYR A 240 -21.03 1.24 -3.16
CA TYR A 240 -21.89 0.20 -2.59
C TYR A 240 -23.22 0.09 -3.32
N GLU A 241 -23.82 1.22 -3.74
CA GLU A 241 -25.02 1.21 -4.57
C GLU A 241 -24.79 0.55 -5.94
N ASP A 242 -23.64 0.86 -6.56
CA ASP A 242 -23.28 0.41 -7.90
C ASP A 242 -22.95 -1.09 -7.90
N LEU A 243 -22.19 -1.56 -6.90
CA LEU A 243 -21.97 -2.99 -6.65
C LEU A 243 -23.30 -3.73 -6.43
N ALA A 244 -24.19 -3.22 -5.59
CA ALA A 244 -25.49 -3.85 -5.34
C ALA A 244 -26.37 -3.95 -6.60
N LYS A 245 -26.21 -3.02 -7.56
CA LYS A 245 -26.94 -3.01 -8.84
C LYS A 245 -26.24 -3.79 -9.95
N GLY A 246 -24.98 -4.19 -9.75
CA GLY A 246 -24.14 -4.75 -10.80
C GLY A 246 -23.72 -3.74 -11.88
N ASP A 247 -23.68 -2.45 -11.55
CA ASP A 247 -23.28 -1.36 -12.45
C ASP A 247 -21.87 -0.88 -12.10
N MET A 248 -20.87 -1.69 -12.43
CA MET A 248 -19.46 -1.35 -12.19
C MET A 248 -18.70 -1.11 -13.50
N ALA A 249 -17.73 -0.21 -13.43
CA ALA A 249 -16.75 -0.01 -14.50
C ALA A 249 -15.83 -1.23 -14.63
N SER A 250 -15.18 -1.38 -15.79
CA SER A 250 -14.16 -2.42 -15.99
C SER A 250 -12.94 -2.20 -15.09
N PHE A 251 -12.61 -0.95 -14.78
CA PHE A 251 -11.55 -0.61 -13.82
C PHE A 251 -12.06 0.42 -12.82
N THR A 252 -11.83 0.16 -11.54
CA THR A 252 -12.25 1.00 -10.43
C THR A 252 -11.09 1.30 -9.50
N TRP A 253 -10.90 2.57 -9.17
CA TRP A 253 -9.94 3.02 -8.16
C TRP A 253 -10.69 3.53 -6.93
N VAL A 254 -10.36 3.02 -5.75
CA VAL A 254 -11.02 3.36 -4.48
C VAL A 254 -10.01 4.05 -3.57
N GLU A 255 -10.39 5.23 -3.09
CA GLU A 255 -9.57 6.07 -2.23
C GLU A 255 -10.22 6.26 -0.85
N PRO A 256 -9.46 6.04 0.25
CA PRO A 256 -9.98 6.15 1.61
C PRO A 256 -10.23 7.61 2.02
N ASN A 257 -10.61 7.79 3.29
CA ASN A 257 -10.61 9.09 3.93
C ASN A 257 -9.20 9.40 4.46
N TYR A 258 -8.52 10.38 3.86
CA TYR A 258 -7.17 10.81 4.26
C TYR A 258 -7.08 11.74 5.46
N PHE A 259 -8.21 12.16 6.04
CA PHE A 259 -8.20 13.19 7.08
C PHE A 259 -9.14 12.84 8.22
N ASP A 260 -8.61 12.96 9.44
CA ASP A 260 -9.44 13.08 10.63
C ASP A 260 -10.16 14.43 10.63
N THR A 261 -11.48 14.36 10.77
CA THR A 261 -12.34 15.51 11.05
C THR A 261 -13.15 15.24 12.31
N PRO A 262 -13.71 16.26 12.99
CA PRO A 262 -14.49 16.05 14.21
C PRO A 262 -15.66 15.05 14.08
N ASN A 263 -16.14 14.80 12.86
CA ASN A 263 -17.29 13.92 12.59
C ASN A 263 -16.93 12.66 11.79
N GLN A 264 -15.67 12.50 11.38
CA GLN A 264 -15.26 11.41 10.49
C GLN A 264 -13.77 11.11 10.69
N ALA A 265 -13.48 9.90 11.15
CA ALA A 265 -12.11 9.40 11.26
C ALA A 265 -11.54 9.05 9.88
N ALA A 266 -10.23 9.22 9.72
CA ALA A 266 -9.49 8.73 8.57
C ALA A 266 -9.55 7.19 8.50
N SER A 267 -9.60 6.68 7.27
CA SER A 267 -9.70 5.24 6.96
C SER A 267 -8.57 4.77 6.06
N ASP A 268 -7.55 5.62 5.88
CA ASP A 268 -6.39 5.40 5.03
C ASP A 268 -5.34 4.47 5.66
N GLN A 269 -5.41 4.24 6.97
CA GLN A 269 -4.39 3.59 7.79
C GLN A 269 -3.06 4.34 7.90
N HIS A 270 -2.96 5.59 7.46
CA HIS A 270 -1.73 6.38 7.64
C HIS A 270 -1.43 6.55 9.14
N PRO A 271 -0.21 6.30 9.66
CA PRO A 271 0.11 6.63 11.05
C PRO A 271 0.10 8.16 11.26
N ASP A 272 -0.66 8.72 12.20
CA ASP A 272 -1.15 8.12 13.44
C ASP A 272 -2.66 7.79 13.48
N HIS A 273 -3.32 7.71 12.33
CA HIS A 273 -4.72 7.31 12.23
C HIS A 273 -4.94 5.87 12.72
N ASP A 274 -6.16 5.64 13.22
CA ASP A 274 -6.59 4.37 13.79
C ASP A 274 -6.73 3.30 12.70
N VAL A 275 -5.86 2.29 12.75
CA VAL A 275 -5.81 1.18 11.78
C VAL A 275 -7.14 0.40 11.71
N SER A 276 -7.89 0.31 12.80
CA SER A 276 -9.16 -0.44 12.82
C SER A 276 -10.21 0.19 11.90
N ILE A 277 -10.15 1.50 11.69
CA ILE A 277 -11.06 2.22 10.77
C ILE A 277 -10.75 1.84 9.31
N GLY A 278 -9.47 1.70 8.97
CA GLY A 278 -9.07 1.22 7.64
C GLY A 278 -9.30 -0.28 7.46
N ASP A 279 -9.12 -1.10 8.49
CA ASP A 279 -9.44 -2.54 8.43
C ASP A 279 -10.96 -2.75 8.23
N GLN A 280 -11.78 -1.88 8.85
CA GLN A 280 -13.22 -1.82 8.58
C GLN A 280 -13.54 -1.38 7.14
N LEU A 281 -12.82 -0.41 6.57
CA LEU A 281 -12.99 -0.04 5.16
C LEU A 281 -12.69 -1.21 4.22
N ILE A 282 -11.61 -1.96 4.46
CA ILE A 282 -11.29 -3.17 3.70
C ILE A 282 -12.47 -4.14 3.76
N LYS A 283 -13.03 -4.34 4.96
CA LYS A 283 -14.19 -5.22 5.17
C LYS A 283 -15.41 -4.75 4.41
N ASP A 284 -15.74 -3.46 4.47
CA ASP A 284 -16.93 -2.90 3.83
C ASP A 284 -16.86 -3.05 2.30
N VAL A 285 -15.69 -2.79 1.72
CA VAL A 285 -15.45 -2.98 0.28
C VAL A 285 -15.52 -4.46 -0.10
N TYR A 286 -14.85 -5.34 0.66
CA TYR A 286 -14.91 -6.79 0.42
C TYR A 286 -16.33 -7.33 0.52
N ASP A 287 -17.07 -7.01 1.58
CA ASP A 287 -18.44 -7.48 1.79
C ASP A 287 -19.37 -6.97 0.67
N ALA A 288 -19.19 -5.72 0.21
CA ALA A 288 -19.98 -5.18 -0.89
C ALA A 288 -19.71 -5.93 -2.21
N VAL A 289 -18.44 -6.24 -2.50
CA VAL A 289 -18.06 -7.05 -3.67
C VAL A 289 -18.61 -8.47 -3.53
N ARG A 290 -18.43 -9.11 -2.37
CA ARG A 290 -18.84 -10.48 -2.08
C ARG A 290 -20.34 -10.71 -2.20
N ASN A 291 -21.14 -9.70 -1.84
CA ASN A 291 -22.60 -9.72 -1.90
C ASN A 291 -23.18 -9.20 -3.23
N SER A 292 -22.34 -8.67 -4.12
CA SER A 292 -22.78 -8.17 -5.43
C SER A 292 -23.08 -9.31 -6.41
N PRO A 293 -23.90 -9.08 -7.45
CA PRO A 293 -24.03 -10.01 -8.58
C PRO A 293 -22.75 -10.15 -9.42
N LEU A 294 -21.70 -9.36 -9.12
CA LEU A 294 -20.43 -9.32 -9.84
C LEU A 294 -19.32 -10.12 -9.17
N TRP A 295 -19.59 -10.80 -8.04
CA TRP A 295 -18.59 -11.53 -7.24
C TRP A 295 -17.66 -12.41 -8.08
N GLU A 296 -18.23 -13.31 -8.89
CA GLU A 296 -17.48 -14.28 -9.72
C GLU A 296 -16.70 -13.65 -10.89
N LYS A 297 -16.86 -12.34 -11.11
CA LYS A 297 -16.28 -11.58 -12.21
C LYS A 297 -15.41 -10.41 -11.75
N THR A 298 -15.16 -10.29 -10.44
CA THR A 298 -14.45 -9.16 -9.86
C THR A 298 -13.13 -9.60 -9.25
N ALA A 299 -12.06 -8.88 -9.57
CA ALA A 299 -10.81 -8.93 -8.82
C ALA A 299 -10.71 -7.71 -7.90
N LEU A 300 -10.66 -7.94 -6.59
CA LEU A 300 -10.36 -6.91 -5.59
C LEU A 300 -8.87 -6.96 -5.25
N ILE A 301 -8.17 -5.85 -5.45
CA ILE A 301 -6.76 -5.66 -5.10
C ILE A 301 -6.70 -4.68 -3.94
N ILE A 302 -6.09 -5.10 -2.83
CA ILE A 302 -5.82 -4.25 -1.67
C ILE A 302 -4.31 -4.05 -1.62
N THR A 303 -3.86 -2.80 -1.53
CA THR A 303 -2.44 -2.45 -1.52
C THR A 303 -2.18 -1.18 -0.73
N TYR A 304 -0.91 -0.84 -0.55
CA TYR A 304 -0.44 0.36 0.14
C TYR A 304 0.47 1.14 -0.81
N ASP A 305 0.51 2.47 -0.67
CA ASP A 305 1.41 3.30 -1.47
C ASP A 305 2.87 3.22 -1.02
N GLU A 306 3.13 3.14 0.28
CA GLU A 306 4.47 3.00 0.84
C GLU A 306 4.50 2.33 2.22
N HIS A 307 5.71 2.12 2.73
CA HIS A 307 5.93 1.71 4.12
C HIS A 307 5.49 2.80 5.11
N GLY A 308 5.28 2.40 6.35
CA GLY A 308 5.12 3.27 7.50
C GLY A 308 5.01 2.50 8.79
#